data_AF-A0A841YVZ7-F1
#
_entry.id   AF-A0A841YVZ7-F1
#
_cell.length_a   1.000
_cell.length_b   1.000
_cell.length_c   1.000
_cell.angle_alpha   90.00
_cell.angle_beta   90.00
_cell.angle_gamma   90.00
#
_symmetry.space_group_name_H-M   'P 1'
#
loop_
_entity.id
_entity.type
_entity.pdbx_description
1 polymer ?
#
loop_
_entity_poly.entity_id
_entity_poly.type
_entity_poly.pdbx_seq_one_letter_code
_entity_poly.pdbx_strand_id
1 'polypeptide(L)'
;MSYQGGVAQLKQVEALVLDQTAYRFLGDNFDGPKMDKDQMLWLHEAIRGTDLEDSVAQQVIGATLYVILAHDTHDGIDEPSDVKQKTWQERQLTVLAGDFYSSLYYRALADFGMIDLLAALQRGVQETNEAKVNLYQLHITGDEDYLAHLVMSKAAIFSKFATYFECDETFTFVGARAILLTYLLRERKNWLVTGSSLFETAYEHGYMAQNAQADFAMWLEDLIETLKAEIKANMGGLAISDMTEKRLQELLGQ
;
A
#
# COMPACT_ATOMS: atom_id res chain seq x y z
N MET A 1 -14.12 20.19 -4.63
CA MET A 1 -12.85 20.77 -4.13
C MET A 1 -11.99 21.19 -5.32
N SER A 2 -11.29 22.33 -5.24
CA SER A 2 -10.34 22.74 -6.29
C SER A 2 -9.06 21.90 -6.19
N TYR A 3 -8.33 21.74 -7.31
CA TYR A 3 -7.02 21.06 -7.36
C TYR A 3 -6.06 21.53 -6.25
N GLN A 4 -6.02 22.85 -5.99
CA GLN A 4 -5.17 23.42 -4.93
C GLN A 4 -5.63 23.04 -3.51
N GLY A 5 -6.93 22.84 -3.29
CA GLY A 5 -7.48 22.38 -2.01
C GLY A 5 -7.05 20.95 -1.69
N GLY A 6 -7.15 20.03 -2.67
CA GLY A 6 -6.72 18.64 -2.49
C GLY A 6 -5.23 18.52 -2.16
N VAL A 7 -4.38 19.26 -2.87
CA VAL A 7 -2.92 19.30 -2.60
C VAL A 7 -2.61 19.80 -1.18
N ALA A 8 -3.36 20.81 -0.69
CA ALA A 8 -3.16 21.33 0.66
C ALA A 8 -3.56 20.29 1.73
N GLN A 9 -4.67 19.57 1.53
CA GLN A 9 -5.11 18.52 2.44
C GLN A 9 -4.10 17.35 2.50
N LEU A 10 -3.61 16.88 1.35
CA LEU A 10 -2.58 15.83 1.28
C LEU A 10 -1.29 16.21 2.02
N LYS A 11 -0.88 17.49 1.94
CA LYS A 11 0.28 17.99 2.70
C LYS A 11 0.02 18.00 4.21
N GLN A 12 -1.20 18.28 4.65
CA GLN A 12 -1.56 18.24 6.08
C GLN A 12 -1.57 16.81 6.60
N VAL A 13 -2.09 15.85 5.81
CA VAL A 13 -2.01 14.42 6.12
C VAL A 13 -0.55 13.96 6.21
N GLU A 14 0.27 14.30 5.21
CA GLU A 14 1.71 13.97 5.21
C GLU A 14 2.41 14.53 6.45
N ALA A 15 2.14 15.78 6.82
CA ALA A 15 2.72 16.39 8.02
C ALA A 15 2.26 15.71 9.32
N LEU A 16 1.00 15.28 9.41
CA LEU A 16 0.46 14.56 10.56
C LEU A 16 1.10 13.17 10.72
N VAL A 17 1.27 12.45 9.62
CA VAL A 17 1.84 11.10 9.63
C VAL A 17 3.35 11.14 9.87
N LEU A 18 4.06 12.13 9.31
CA LEU A 18 5.51 12.27 9.42
C LEU A 18 5.98 13.10 10.62
N ASP A 19 5.10 13.45 11.57
CA ASP A 19 5.48 14.23 12.75
C ASP A 19 6.55 13.49 13.55
N GLN A 20 7.80 13.96 13.44
CA GLN A 20 8.97 13.36 14.08
C GLN A 20 8.88 13.37 15.61
N THR A 21 8.07 14.26 16.20
CA THR A 21 7.84 14.24 17.65
C THR A 21 7.14 12.95 18.09
N ALA A 22 6.28 12.41 17.21
CA ALA A 22 5.60 11.16 17.42
C ALA A 22 6.52 9.94 17.31
N TYR A 23 7.79 10.07 16.87
CA TYR A 23 8.70 8.91 16.72
C TYR A 23 10.01 9.06 17.47
N ARG A 24 10.14 10.08 18.32
CA ARG A 24 11.35 10.35 19.12
C ARG A 24 11.82 9.14 19.93
N PHE A 25 10.89 8.29 20.34
CA PHE A 25 11.15 7.07 21.13
C PHE A 25 11.63 5.88 20.28
N LEU A 26 11.56 5.94 18.96
CA LEU A 26 12.19 4.96 18.05
C LEU A 26 13.70 5.24 17.85
N GLY A 27 14.16 6.41 18.30
CA GLY A 27 15.57 6.81 18.31
C GLY A 27 16.16 7.06 16.92
N ASP A 28 17.44 7.41 16.88
CA ASP A 28 18.17 7.80 15.65
C ASP A 28 18.34 6.65 14.64
N ASN A 29 17.98 5.41 15.01
CA ASN A 29 18.12 4.21 14.18
C ASN A 29 16.88 3.91 13.32
N PHE A 30 15.85 4.76 13.37
CA PHE A 30 14.65 4.62 12.56
C PHE A 30 14.57 5.74 11.52
N ASP A 31 14.78 5.38 10.25
CA ASP A 31 14.80 6.31 9.09
C ASP A 31 13.44 6.96 8.76
N GLY A 32 12.41 6.73 9.59
CA GLY A 32 11.05 7.20 9.35
C GLY A 32 10.25 6.25 8.46
N PRO A 33 8.91 6.35 8.49
CA PRO A 33 8.06 5.55 7.63
C PRO A 33 8.18 6.04 6.17
N LYS A 34 8.39 5.12 5.22
CA LYS A 34 8.31 5.44 3.79
C LYS A 34 6.86 5.35 3.32
N MET A 35 6.12 6.43 3.50
CA MET A 35 4.73 6.53 3.07
C MET A 35 4.60 6.50 1.54
N ASP A 36 3.68 5.68 1.04
CA ASP A 36 3.28 5.69 -0.36
C ASP A 36 2.31 6.86 -0.64
N LYS A 37 2.79 7.84 -1.41
CA LYS A 37 2.00 9.02 -1.80
C LYS A 37 0.83 8.67 -2.72
N ASP A 38 0.95 7.62 -3.53
CA ASP A 38 -0.13 7.19 -4.41
C ASP A 38 -1.24 6.52 -3.59
N GLN A 39 -0.88 5.74 -2.57
CA GLN A 39 -1.85 5.18 -1.64
C GLN A 39 -2.58 6.25 -0.81
N MET A 40 -1.85 7.27 -0.33
CA MET A 40 -2.46 8.43 0.35
C MET A 40 -3.44 9.17 -0.58
N LEU A 41 -3.09 9.33 -1.86
CA LEU A 41 -3.95 9.95 -2.87
C LEU A 41 -5.24 9.15 -3.08
N TRP A 42 -5.16 7.82 -3.17
CA TRP A 42 -6.35 6.97 -3.32
C TRP A 42 -7.25 6.96 -2.08
N LEU A 43 -6.69 7.00 -0.87
CA LEU A 43 -7.48 7.18 0.36
C LEU A 43 -8.19 8.54 0.39
N HIS A 44 -7.50 9.59 -0.03
CA HIS A 44 -8.08 10.93 -0.15
C HIS A 44 -9.21 10.98 -1.18
N GLU A 45 -9.03 10.31 -2.32
CA GLU A 45 -10.07 10.23 -3.34
C GLU A 45 -11.28 9.42 -2.85
N ALA A 46 -11.08 8.35 -2.08
CA ALA A 46 -12.15 7.50 -1.57
C ALA A 46 -13.09 8.23 -0.59
N ILE A 47 -12.55 9.13 0.24
CA ILE A 47 -13.34 9.89 1.23
C ILE A 47 -13.91 11.19 0.65
N ARG A 48 -13.56 11.51 -0.60
CA ARG A 48 -13.95 12.75 -1.26
C ARG A 48 -15.46 12.81 -1.46
N GLY A 49 -16.07 13.94 -1.08
CA GLY A 49 -17.50 14.16 -1.28
C GLY A 49 -18.38 13.57 -0.18
N THR A 50 -17.76 13.00 0.86
CA THR A 50 -18.44 12.71 2.13
C THR A 50 -18.79 13.99 2.88
N ASP A 51 -19.71 13.91 3.83
CA ASP A 51 -20.11 15.03 4.70
C ASP A 51 -19.14 15.29 5.87
N LEU A 52 -18.00 14.60 5.89
CA LEU A 52 -16.99 14.79 6.94
C LEU A 52 -16.32 16.15 6.80
N GLU A 53 -16.08 16.81 7.93
CA GLU A 53 -15.23 17.99 7.96
C GLU A 53 -13.82 17.64 7.46
N ASP A 54 -13.20 18.55 6.70
CA ASP A 54 -11.87 18.36 6.13
C ASP A 54 -10.82 17.91 7.18
N SER A 55 -10.90 18.47 8.38
CA SER A 55 -10.01 18.12 9.50
C SER A 55 -10.19 16.66 9.95
N VAL A 56 -11.43 16.18 10.04
CA VAL A 56 -11.76 14.79 10.40
C VAL A 56 -11.35 13.85 9.27
N ALA A 57 -11.61 14.21 8.01
CA ALA A 57 -11.21 13.42 6.86
C ALA A 57 -9.69 13.21 6.83
N GLN A 58 -8.91 14.26 7.07
CA GLN A 58 -7.45 14.18 7.15
C GLN A 58 -6.98 13.26 8.28
N GLN A 59 -7.61 13.32 9.44
CA GLN A 59 -7.29 12.47 10.59
C GLN A 59 -7.61 11.00 10.31
N VAL A 60 -8.75 10.74 9.64
CA VAL A 60 -9.16 9.39 9.23
C VAL A 60 -8.19 8.81 8.18
N ILE A 61 -7.77 9.61 7.20
CA ILE A 61 -6.73 9.21 6.24
C ILE A 61 -5.41 8.93 6.98
N GLY A 62 -4.99 9.85 7.87
CA GLY A 62 -3.76 9.69 8.66
C GLY A 62 -3.77 8.44 9.54
N ALA A 63 -4.90 8.15 10.20
CA ALA A 63 -5.08 6.92 10.97
C ALA A 63 -4.96 5.67 10.09
N THR A 64 -5.58 5.69 8.91
CA THR A 64 -5.48 4.58 7.94
C THR A 64 -4.05 4.39 7.44
N LEU A 65 -3.32 5.48 7.22
CA LEU A 65 -1.90 5.43 6.88
C LEU A 65 -1.05 4.89 8.03
N TYR A 66 -1.36 5.19 9.30
CA TYR A 66 -0.65 4.58 10.43
C TYR A 66 -0.75 3.05 10.41
N VAL A 67 -1.93 2.47 10.19
CA VAL A 67 -2.05 1.00 10.14
C VAL A 67 -1.30 0.42 8.93
N ILE A 68 -1.38 1.06 7.75
CA ILE A 68 -0.60 0.64 6.58
C ILE A 68 0.90 0.66 6.90
N LEU A 69 1.39 1.75 7.49
CA LEU A 69 2.79 1.91 7.88
C LEU A 69 3.23 0.91 8.93
N ALA A 70 2.36 0.53 9.86
CA ALA A 70 2.64 -0.52 10.84
C ALA A 70 3.02 -1.83 10.14
N HIS A 71 2.20 -2.24 9.16
CA HIS A 71 2.42 -3.46 8.40
C HIS A 71 3.63 -3.37 7.48
N ASP A 72 3.82 -2.25 6.77
CA ASP A 72 4.98 -2.04 5.91
C ASP A 72 6.29 -1.98 6.73
N THR A 73 6.22 -1.51 7.97
CA THR A 73 7.38 -1.49 8.87
C THR A 73 7.78 -2.91 9.28
N HIS A 74 6.81 -3.78 9.59
CA HIS A 74 7.09 -5.19 9.92
C HIS A 74 7.69 -5.96 8.74
N ASP A 75 7.29 -5.64 7.50
CA ASP A 75 7.89 -6.22 6.28
C ASP A 75 9.38 -5.84 6.11
N GLY A 76 9.87 -4.83 6.84
CA GLY A 76 11.27 -4.43 6.83
C GLY A 76 12.19 -5.26 7.71
N ILE A 77 11.68 -6.25 8.46
CA ILE A 77 12.48 -7.19 9.24
C ILE A 77 13.17 -8.15 8.25
N ASP A 78 14.49 -8.28 8.39
CA ASP A 78 15.30 -9.08 7.49
C ASP A 78 15.19 -10.58 7.80
N GLU A 79 15.24 -11.37 6.74
CA GLU A 79 15.23 -12.83 6.77
C GLU A 79 16.67 -13.40 6.75
N PRO A 80 16.89 -14.66 7.17
CA PRO A 80 18.21 -15.29 7.14
C PRO A 80 18.85 -15.34 5.74
N SER A 81 18.03 -15.31 4.68
CA SER A 81 18.46 -15.28 3.28
C SER A 81 18.90 -13.90 2.81
N ASP A 82 18.62 -12.83 3.56
CA ASP A 82 18.88 -11.47 3.10
C ASP A 82 20.37 -11.15 3.08
N VAL A 83 20.78 -10.47 1.99
CA VAL A 83 22.17 -10.06 1.76
C VAL A 83 22.72 -9.19 2.89
N LYS A 84 21.87 -8.34 3.47
CA LYS A 84 22.23 -7.46 4.59
C LYS A 84 21.43 -7.81 5.82
N GLN A 85 22.13 -8.36 6.82
CA GLN A 85 21.53 -8.69 8.11
C GLN A 85 21.46 -7.45 9.01
N LYS A 86 20.31 -7.24 9.65
CA LYS A 86 20.15 -6.27 10.74
C LYS A 86 20.68 -6.85 12.05
N THR A 87 21.16 -5.97 12.91
CA THR A 87 21.46 -6.29 14.30
C THR A 87 20.18 -6.68 15.05
N TRP A 88 20.34 -7.41 16.16
CA TRP A 88 19.21 -7.73 17.02
C TRP A 88 18.46 -6.49 17.50
N GLN A 89 19.18 -5.41 17.82
CA GLN A 89 18.58 -4.15 18.25
C GLN A 89 17.75 -3.50 17.13
N GLU A 90 18.26 -3.45 15.90
CA GLU A 90 17.52 -2.89 14.76
C GLU A 90 16.21 -3.66 14.52
N ARG A 91 16.24 -5.00 14.57
CA ARG A 91 15.01 -5.82 14.44
C ARG A 91 13.98 -5.49 15.51
N GLN A 92 14.42 -5.40 16.78
CA GLN A 92 13.52 -5.07 17.90
C GLN A 92 12.92 -3.66 17.74
N LEU A 93 13.71 -2.68 17.31
CA LEU A 93 13.22 -1.33 17.04
C LEU A 93 12.22 -1.31 15.87
N THR A 94 12.43 -2.11 14.83
CA THR A 94 11.47 -2.27 13.72
C THR A 94 10.14 -2.86 14.20
N VAL A 95 10.16 -3.91 15.04
CA VAL A 95 8.93 -4.47 15.63
C VAL A 95 8.19 -3.41 16.45
N LEU A 96 8.90 -2.74 17.37
CA LEU A 96 8.33 -1.71 18.24
C LEU A 96 7.80 -0.50 17.45
N ALA A 97 8.44 -0.15 16.34
CA ALA A 97 7.95 0.89 15.43
C ALA A 97 6.59 0.52 14.84
N GLY A 98 6.44 -0.71 14.33
CA GLY A 98 5.15 -1.19 13.82
C GLY A 98 4.05 -1.23 14.90
N ASP A 99 4.38 -1.68 16.13
CA ASP A 99 3.44 -1.69 17.25
C ASP A 99 3.02 -0.27 17.67
N PHE A 100 3.96 0.68 17.61
CA PHE A 100 3.70 2.08 17.90
C PHE A 100 2.76 2.70 16.85
N TYR A 101 2.99 2.47 15.55
CA TYR A 101 2.07 2.91 14.49
C TYR A 101 0.68 2.31 14.66
N SER A 102 0.60 1.01 14.99
CA SER A 102 -0.68 0.36 15.27
C SER A 102 -1.40 1.03 16.44
N SER A 103 -0.68 1.40 17.50
CA SER A 103 -1.23 2.12 18.65
C SER A 103 -1.76 3.51 18.28
N LEU A 104 -1.07 4.25 17.42
CA LEU A 104 -1.54 5.55 16.91
C LEU A 104 -2.82 5.40 16.09
N TYR A 105 -2.88 4.39 15.22
CA TYR A 105 -4.07 4.06 14.45
C TYR A 105 -5.28 3.77 15.36
N TYR A 106 -5.13 2.87 16.35
CA TYR A 106 -6.21 2.52 17.26
C TYR A 106 -6.69 3.74 18.06
N ARG A 107 -5.74 4.51 18.61
CA ARG A 107 -6.06 5.73 19.37
C ARG A 107 -6.82 6.74 18.49
N ALA A 108 -6.30 7.03 17.30
CA ALA A 108 -6.90 8.02 16.41
C ALA A 108 -8.36 7.67 16.07
N LEU A 109 -8.64 6.45 15.61
CA LEU A 109 -10.03 6.08 15.27
C LEU A 109 -10.96 5.99 16.48
N ALA A 110 -10.44 5.57 17.65
CA ALA A 110 -11.22 5.56 18.88
C ALA A 110 -11.58 6.98 19.36
N ASP A 111 -10.64 7.92 19.28
CA ASP A 111 -10.85 9.33 19.68
C ASP A 111 -11.93 10.01 18.82
N PHE A 112 -12.04 9.65 17.53
CA PHE A 112 -13.10 10.13 16.63
C PHE A 112 -14.39 9.29 16.69
N GLY A 113 -14.44 8.23 17.50
CA GLY A 113 -15.60 7.34 17.59
C GLY A 113 -15.87 6.52 16.31
N MET A 114 -14.88 6.40 15.43
CA MET A 114 -14.97 5.71 14.12
C MET A 114 -14.81 4.19 14.29
N ILE A 115 -15.60 3.57 15.18
CA ILE A 115 -15.45 2.17 15.57
C ILE A 115 -15.77 1.21 14.42
N ASP A 116 -16.76 1.54 13.59
CA ASP A 116 -17.13 0.71 12.43
C ASP A 116 -16.04 0.72 11.35
N LEU A 117 -15.41 1.89 11.12
CA LEU A 117 -14.26 1.99 10.24
C LEU A 117 -13.06 1.21 10.81
N LEU A 118 -12.80 1.32 12.11
CA LEU A 118 -11.77 0.54 12.78
C LEU A 118 -11.98 -0.96 12.55
N ALA A 119 -13.21 -1.47 12.76
CA ALA A 119 -13.53 -2.87 12.53
C ALA A 119 -13.38 -3.27 11.04
N ALA A 120 -13.77 -2.41 10.11
CA ALA A 120 -13.58 -2.65 8.68
C ALA A 120 -12.10 -2.73 8.30
N LEU A 121 -11.27 -1.80 8.79
CA LEU A 121 -9.84 -1.79 8.53
C LEU A 121 -9.14 -2.99 9.17
N GLN A 122 -9.56 -3.46 10.36
CA GLN A 122 -9.02 -4.68 10.97
C GLN A 122 -9.27 -5.93 10.12
N ARG A 123 -10.42 -6.03 9.42
CA ARG A 123 -10.61 -7.08 8.42
C ARG A 123 -9.63 -6.96 7.27
N GLY A 124 -9.37 -5.73 6.81
CA GLY A 124 -8.36 -5.47 5.78
C GLY A 124 -6.94 -5.85 6.23
N VAL A 125 -6.60 -5.59 7.50
CA VAL A 125 -5.34 -6.03 8.13
C VAL A 125 -5.22 -7.55 8.14
N GLN A 126 -6.29 -8.25 8.56
CA GLN A 126 -6.33 -9.70 8.55
C GLN A 126 -6.11 -10.24 7.12
N GLU A 127 -6.86 -9.74 6.14
CA GLU A 127 -6.75 -10.15 4.73
C GLU A 127 -5.36 -9.87 4.14
N THR A 128 -4.76 -8.71 4.47
CA THR A 128 -3.39 -8.39 4.09
C THR A 128 -2.41 -9.44 4.62
N ASN A 129 -2.48 -9.77 5.91
CA ASN A 129 -1.55 -10.69 6.54
C ASN A 129 -1.74 -12.13 6.05
N GLU A 130 -2.98 -12.59 5.89
CA GLU A 130 -3.28 -13.91 5.32
C GLU A 130 -2.75 -14.03 3.89
N ALA A 131 -2.94 -13.00 3.06
CA ALA A 131 -2.40 -12.97 1.70
C ALA A 131 -0.86 -12.99 1.69
N LYS A 132 -0.19 -12.24 2.58
CA LYS A 132 1.27 -12.26 2.72
C LYS A 132 1.78 -13.65 3.09
N VAL A 133 1.13 -14.33 4.04
CA VAL A 133 1.49 -15.71 4.43
C VAL A 133 1.31 -16.67 3.26
N ASN A 134 0.21 -16.57 2.51
CA ASN A 134 -0.02 -17.44 1.34
C ASN A 134 1.02 -17.22 0.25
N LEU A 135 1.41 -15.98 -0.02
CA LEU A 135 2.49 -15.65 -0.96
C LEU A 135 3.83 -16.22 -0.49
N TYR A 136 4.18 -16.01 0.79
CA TYR A 136 5.44 -16.47 1.36
C TYR A 136 5.57 -18.00 1.39
N GLN A 137 4.49 -18.69 1.78
CA GLN A 137 4.44 -20.16 1.82
C GLN A 137 4.11 -20.79 0.47
N LEU A 138 3.87 -19.96 -0.55
CA LEU A 138 3.45 -20.38 -1.89
C LEU A 138 2.22 -21.29 -1.86
N HIS A 139 1.33 -21.04 -0.90
CA HIS A 139 0.00 -21.66 -0.82
C HIS A 139 -0.95 -21.00 -1.82
N ILE A 140 -0.58 -21.11 -3.10
CA ILE A 140 -1.20 -20.43 -4.23
C ILE A 140 -1.58 -21.49 -5.26
N THR A 141 -2.77 -21.38 -5.84
CA THR A 141 -3.33 -22.40 -6.74
C THR A 141 -3.01 -22.18 -8.21
N GLY A 142 -2.57 -20.97 -8.59
CA GLY A 142 -2.17 -20.61 -9.95
C GLY A 142 -2.00 -19.11 -10.12
N ASP A 143 -1.81 -18.67 -11.36
CA ASP A 143 -1.49 -17.28 -11.70
C ASP A 143 -2.56 -16.27 -11.26
N GLU A 144 -3.84 -16.52 -11.58
CA GLU A 144 -4.93 -15.62 -11.18
C GLU A 144 -5.01 -15.46 -9.64
N ASP A 145 -4.81 -16.56 -8.92
CA ASP A 145 -4.80 -16.60 -7.46
C ASP A 145 -3.58 -15.89 -6.87
N TYR A 146 -2.42 -16.02 -7.53
CA TYR A 146 -1.22 -15.27 -7.20
C TYR A 146 -1.45 -13.75 -7.30
N LEU A 147 -2.05 -13.28 -8.41
CA LEU A 147 -2.36 -11.85 -8.58
C LEU A 147 -3.35 -11.37 -7.53
N ALA A 148 -4.39 -12.16 -7.26
CA ALA A 148 -5.40 -11.82 -6.26
C ALA A 148 -4.75 -11.63 -4.89
N HIS A 149 -3.93 -12.58 -4.45
CA HIS A 149 -3.19 -12.47 -3.19
C HIS A 149 -2.18 -11.33 -3.20
N LEU A 150 -1.51 -11.07 -4.33
CA LEU A 150 -0.58 -9.95 -4.45
C LEU A 150 -1.30 -8.61 -4.29
N VAL A 151 -2.44 -8.41 -4.95
CA VAL A 151 -3.30 -7.23 -4.77
C VAL A 151 -3.78 -7.12 -3.31
N MET A 152 -4.29 -8.21 -2.72
CA MET A 152 -4.74 -8.22 -1.33
C MET A 152 -3.64 -7.83 -0.35
N SER A 153 -2.43 -8.36 -0.52
CA SER A 153 -1.27 -8.09 0.34
C SER A 153 -0.87 -6.61 0.40
N LYS A 154 -1.25 -5.81 -0.62
CA LYS A 154 -0.91 -4.38 -0.72
C LYS A 154 -2.10 -3.46 -0.53
N ALA A 155 -3.31 -3.89 -0.89
CA ALA A 155 -4.46 -3.01 -1.02
C ALA A 155 -5.72 -3.47 -0.27
N ALA A 156 -5.69 -4.55 0.52
CA ALA A 156 -6.90 -4.97 1.26
C ALA A 156 -7.38 -3.91 2.27
N ILE A 157 -6.47 -3.25 3.00
CA ILE A 157 -6.81 -2.13 3.91
C ILE A 157 -7.48 -0.99 3.14
N PHE A 158 -6.90 -0.57 2.00
CA PHE A 158 -7.50 0.43 1.13
C PHE A 158 -8.88 -0.01 0.62
N SER A 159 -9.03 -1.28 0.24
CA SER A 159 -10.30 -1.80 -0.28
C SER A 159 -11.40 -1.73 0.77
N LYS A 160 -11.11 -2.09 2.04
CA LYS A 160 -12.06 -1.92 3.14
C LYS A 160 -12.38 -0.47 3.44
N PHE A 161 -11.40 0.42 3.33
CA PHE A 161 -11.60 1.87 3.46
C PHE A 161 -12.55 2.39 2.37
N ALA A 162 -12.29 2.06 1.10
CA ALA A 162 -13.12 2.48 -0.04
C ALA A 162 -14.55 1.94 0.08
N THR A 163 -14.70 0.65 0.45
CA THR A 163 -16.03 0.07 0.70
C THR A 163 -16.76 0.76 1.85
N TYR A 164 -16.07 1.13 2.94
CA TYR A 164 -16.69 1.85 4.07
C TYR A 164 -17.24 3.21 3.65
N PHE A 165 -16.56 3.91 2.74
CA PHE A 165 -17.01 5.18 2.17
C PHE A 165 -17.88 5.02 0.92
N GLU A 166 -18.47 3.83 0.73
CA GLU A 166 -19.43 3.54 -0.35
C GLU A 166 -18.90 3.76 -1.76
N CYS A 167 -17.57 3.69 -1.96
CA CYS A 167 -17.00 3.69 -3.30
C CYS A 167 -17.42 2.43 -4.07
N ASP A 168 -17.66 2.58 -5.36
CA ASP A 168 -18.05 1.46 -6.20
C ASP A 168 -16.90 0.45 -6.43
N GLU A 169 -17.27 -0.72 -6.96
CA GLU A 169 -16.34 -1.82 -7.24
C GLU A 169 -15.27 -1.42 -8.26
N THR A 170 -15.59 -0.56 -9.23
CA THR A 170 -14.65 -0.12 -10.28
C THR A 170 -13.60 0.80 -9.68
N PHE A 171 -14.00 1.74 -8.82
CA PHE A 171 -13.09 2.59 -8.06
C PHE A 171 -12.15 1.75 -7.20
N THR A 172 -12.70 0.81 -6.44
CA THR A 172 -11.92 -0.06 -5.56
C THR A 172 -10.94 -0.92 -6.36
N PHE A 173 -11.39 -1.50 -7.47
CA PHE A 173 -10.57 -2.30 -8.37
C PHE A 173 -9.40 -1.52 -8.97
N VAL A 174 -9.65 -0.32 -9.51
CA VAL A 174 -8.63 0.53 -10.13
C VAL A 174 -7.65 1.05 -9.07
N GLY A 175 -8.15 1.53 -7.93
CA GLY A 175 -7.31 2.04 -6.85
C GLY A 175 -6.38 0.97 -6.27
N ALA A 176 -6.89 -0.24 -6.03
CA ALA A 176 -6.08 -1.34 -5.52
C ALA A 176 -4.95 -1.73 -6.49
N ARG A 177 -5.24 -1.75 -7.79
CA ARG A 177 -4.24 -2.05 -8.83
C ARG A 177 -3.25 -0.92 -9.03
N ALA A 178 -3.68 0.33 -8.91
CA ALA A 178 -2.77 1.48 -8.97
C ALA A 178 -1.77 1.46 -7.80
N ILE A 179 -2.22 1.11 -6.59
CA ILE A 179 -1.34 0.92 -5.41
C ILE A 179 -0.32 -0.20 -5.69
N LEU A 180 -0.77 -1.36 -6.17
CA LEU A 180 0.14 -2.45 -6.53
C LEU A 180 1.12 -2.05 -7.65
N LEU A 181 0.65 -1.33 -8.67
CA LEU A 181 1.50 -0.84 -9.76
C LEU A 181 2.60 0.08 -9.23
N THR A 182 2.29 1.02 -8.34
CA THR A 182 3.30 1.88 -7.70
C THR A 182 4.33 1.06 -6.91
N TYR A 183 3.91 -0.03 -6.26
CA TYR A 183 4.82 -0.96 -5.59
C TYR A 183 5.74 -1.67 -6.59
N LEU A 184 5.20 -2.29 -7.64
CA LEU A 184 6.00 -3.02 -8.65
C LEU A 184 6.95 -2.09 -9.43
N LEU A 185 6.55 -0.86 -9.72
CA LEU A 185 7.44 0.13 -10.34
C LEU A 185 8.62 0.52 -9.44
N ARG A 186 8.43 0.53 -8.12
CA ARG A 186 9.53 0.69 -7.15
C ARG A 186 10.40 -0.55 -7.10
N GLU A 187 9.79 -1.73 -7.11
CA GLU A 187 10.53 -2.99 -7.08
C GLU A 187 11.40 -3.18 -8.32
N ARG A 188 10.91 -2.83 -9.51
CA ARG A 188 11.71 -2.81 -10.74
C ARG A 188 12.95 -1.91 -10.60
N LYS A 189 12.81 -0.73 -9.96
CA LYS A 189 13.96 0.15 -9.70
C LYS A 189 14.92 -0.48 -8.69
N ASN A 190 14.42 -1.13 -7.64
CA ASN A 190 15.24 -1.83 -6.65
C ASN A 190 16.04 -2.97 -7.29
N TRP A 191 15.40 -3.78 -8.13
CA TRP A 191 16.04 -4.86 -8.89
C TRP A 191 17.18 -4.33 -9.75
N LEU A 192 16.97 -3.24 -10.50
CA LEU A 192 18.01 -2.65 -11.35
C LEU A 192 19.24 -2.15 -10.56
N VAL A 193 19.07 -1.79 -9.28
CA VAL A 193 20.15 -1.28 -8.43
C VAL A 193 20.84 -2.40 -7.66
N THR A 194 20.08 -3.37 -7.15
CA THR A 194 20.55 -4.35 -6.17
C THR A 194 20.73 -5.75 -6.75
N GLY A 195 20.06 -6.05 -7.85
CA GLY A 195 19.97 -7.41 -8.40
C GLY A 195 19.24 -8.40 -7.49
N SER A 196 18.41 -7.90 -6.56
CA SER A 196 17.59 -8.72 -5.66
C SER A 196 16.14 -8.24 -5.64
N SER A 197 15.20 -9.18 -5.55
CA SER A 197 13.76 -8.90 -5.43
C SER A 197 13.05 -9.92 -4.54
N LEU A 198 12.03 -9.45 -3.81
CA LEU A 198 11.14 -10.31 -3.03
C LEU A 198 10.27 -11.23 -3.91
N PHE A 199 10.22 -10.99 -5.22
CA PHE A 199 9.48 -11.81 -6.17
C PHE A 199 10.29 -12.93 -6.80
N GLU A 200 11.60 -13.03 -6.52
CA GLU A 200 12.45 -14.07 -7.10
C GLU A 200 11.87 -15.47 -6.84
N THR A 201 11.47 -15.75 -5.60
CA THR A 201 10.87 -17.04 -5.23
C THR A 201 9.61 -17.35 -6.06
N ALA A 202 8.76 -16.34 -6.31
CA ALA A 202 7.54 -16.53 -7.09
C ALA A 202 7.85 -16.81 -8.57
N TYR A 203 8.83 -16.09 -9.12
CA TYR A 203 9.34 -16.32 -10.47
C TYR A 203 9.98 -17.72 -10.60
N GLU A 204 10.82 -18.14 -9.65
CA GLU A 204 11.45 -19.47 -9.64
C GLU A 204 10.43 -20.62 -9.58
N HIS A 205 9.30 -20.40 -8.92
CA HIS A 205 8.17 -21.34 -8.92
C HIS A 205 7.34 -21.32 -10.21
N GLY A 206 7.57 -20.35 -11.09
CA GLY A 206 6.91 -20.25 -12.39
C GLY A 206 5.53 -19.59 -12.37
N TYR A 207 5.12 -18.96 -11.26
CA TYR A 207 3.90 -18.15 -11.24
C TYR A 207 4.04 -16.99 -12.23
N MET A 208 2.98 -16.65 -12.96
CA MET A 208 2.94 -15.56 -13.95
C MET A 208 3.96 -15.68 -15.08
N ALA A 209 4.57 -16.85 -15.28
CA ALA A 209 5.53 -17.07 -16.35
C ALA A 209 4.79 -17.25 -17.69
N GLN A 210 4.45 -16.13 -18.35
CA GLN A 210 3.84 -16.14 -19.69
C GLN A 210 4.76 -16.80 -20.73
N ASN A 211 6.08 -16.77 -20.50
CA ASN A 211 7.08 -17.37 -21.36
C ASN A 211 8.13 -18.14 -20.53
N ALA A 212 8.24 -19.46 -20.73
CA ALA A 212 9.08 -20.35 -19.94
C ALA A 212 10.61 -20.09 -20.05
N GLN A 213 11.02 -19.14 -20.89
CA GLN A 213 12.42 -18.71 -21.08
C GLN A 213 12.65 -17.24 -20.67
N ALA A 214 11.67 -16.56 -20.09
CA ALA A 214 11.84 -15.20 -19.62
C ALA A 214 12.79 -15.16 -18.42
N ASP A 215 13.76 -14.23 -18.41
CA ASP A 215 14.48 -13.89 -17.19
C ASP A 215 13.56 -13.13 -16.22
N PHE A 216 13.98 -13.00 -14.96
CA PHE A 216 13.21 -12.33 -13.92
C PHE A 216 12.79 -10.89 -14.30
N ALA A 217 13.65 -10.17 -15.04
CA ALA A 217 13.38 -8.79 -15.43
C ALA A 217 12.23 -8.71 -16.44
N MET A 218 12.20 -9.60 -17.44
CA MET A 218 11.08 -9.71 -18.38
C MET A 218 9.81 -10.14 -17.67
N TRP A 219 9.89 -11.12 -16.76
CA TRP A 219 8.75 -11.56 -15.96
C TRP A 219 8.10 -10.42 -15.17
N LEU A 220 8.92 -9.59 -14.50
CA LEU A 220 8.43 -8.45 -13.72
C LEU A 220 7.79 -7.39 -14.62
N GLU A 221 8.34 -7.16 -15.82
CA GLU A 221 7.76 -6.22 -16.78
C GLU A 221 6.43 -6.72 -17.34
N ASP A 222 6.29 -8.02 -17.63
CA ASP A 222 5.04 -8.63 -18.09
C ASP A 222 3.93 -8.48 -17.04
N LEU A 223 4.26 -8.67 -15.75
CA LEU A 223 3.33 -8.43 -14.64
C LEU A 223 2.90 -6.95 -14.56
N ILE A 224 3.84 -6.02 -14.73
CA ILE A 224 3.57 -4.58 -14.74
C ILE A 224 2.65 -4.20 -15.91
N GLU A 225 2.93 -4.70 -17.12
CA GLU A 225 2.11 -4.41 -18.30
C GLU A 225 0.71 -5.04 -18.20
N THR A 226 0.60 -6.23 -17.60
CA THR A 226 -0.69 -6.86 -17.28
C THR A 226 -1.53 -5.95 -16.40
N LEU A 227 -0.97 -5.44 -15.29
CA LEU A 227 -1.66 -4.51 -14.40
C LEU A 227 -2.04 -3.19 -15.09
N LYS A 228 -1.14 -2.63 -15.91
CA LYS A 228 -1.47 -1.42 -16.69
C LYS A 228 -2.63 -1.67 -17.65
N ALA A 229 -2.68 -2.84 -18.29
CA ALA A 229 -3.77 -3.21 -19.18
C ALA A 229 -5.11 -3.34 -18.42
N GLU A 230 -5.10 -3.98 -17.25
CA GLU A 230 -6.29 -4.09 -16.38
C GLU A 230 -6.80 -2.72 -15.94
N ILE A 231 -5.92 -1.81 -15.54
CA ILE A 231 -6.28 -0.43 -15.16
C ILE A 231 -6.89 0.30 -16.36
N LYS A 232 -6.24 0.26 -17.54
CA LYS A 232 -6.72 0.93 -18.75
C LYS A 232 -8.09 0.41 -19.21
N ALA A 233 -8.36 -0.88 -19.04
CA ALA A 233 -9.65 -1.46 -19.37
C ALA A 233 -10.79 -0.97 -18.46
N ASN A 234 -10.49 -0.52 -17.24
CA ASN A 234 -11.48 -0.18 -16.21
C ASN A 234 -11.50 1.32 -15.83
N MET A 235 -10.62 2.15 -16.39
CA MET A 235 -10.57 3.60 -16.08
C MET A 235 -11.69 4.41 -16.76
N GLY A 236 -12.37 3.86 -17.76
CA GLY A 236 -13.37 4.57 -18.55
C GLY A 236 -14.58 4.98 -17.71
N GLY A 237 -14.82 6.29 -17.58
CA GLY A 237 -15.97 6.83 -16.83
C GLY A 237 -15.80 6.80 -15.31
N LEU A 238 -14.59 6.53 -14.81
CA LEU A 238 -14.30 6.53 -13.39
C LEU A 238 -14.40 7.95 -12.80
N ALA A 239 -15.20 8.12 -11.75
CA ALA A 239 -15.43 9.40 -11.10
C ALA A 239 -14.31 9.76 -10.11
N ILE A 240 -13.14 10.14 -10.64
CA ILE A 240 -11.98 10.59 -9.87
C ILE A 240 -11.66 12.07 -10.11
N SER A 241 -10.84 12.68 -9.27
CA SER A 241 -10.37 14.07 -9.47
C SER A 241 -9.35 14.15 -10.59
N ASP A 242 -9.24 15.32 -11.22
CA ASP A 242 -8.21 15.62 -12.24
C ASP A 242 -6.78 15.32 -11.73
N MET A 243 -6.54 15.49 -10.43
CA MET A 243 -5.26 15.19 -9.78
C MET A 243 -4.97 13.69 -9.81
N THR A 244 -5.94 12.87 -9.38
CA THR A 244 -5.84 11.41 -9.38
C THR A 244 -5.79 10.85 -10.79
N GLU A 245 -6.57 11.41 -11.72
CA GLU A 245 -6.55 11.00 -13.13
C GLU A 245 -5.19 11.27 -13.77
N LYS A 246 -4.65 12.48 -13.59
CA LYS A 246 -3.32 12.83 -14.11
C LYS A 246 -2.24 11.91 -13.54
N ARG A 247 -2.27 11.66 -12.22
CA ARG A 247 -1.30 10.78 -11.59
C ARG A 247 -1.40 9.34 -12.09
N LEU A 248 -2.63 8.85 -12.33
CA LEU A 248 -2.86 7.54 -12.92
C LEU A 248 -2.32 7.45 -14.35
N GLN A 249 -2.53 8.47 -15.19
CA GLN A 249 -1.94 8.55 -16.53
C GLN A 249 -0.40 8.50 -16.49
N GLU A 250 0.23 9.24 -15.58
CA GLU A 250 1.69 9.19 -15.38
C GLU A 250 2.19 7.78 -15.02
N LEU A 251 1.49 7.06 -14.13
CA LEU A 251 1.82 5.68 -13.76
C LEU A 251 1.68 4.70 -14.94
N LEU A 252 0.71 4.95 -15.82
CA LEU A 252 0.47 4.16 -17.03
C LEU A 252 1.45 4.49 -18.17
N GLY A 253 2.30 5.50 -18.01
CA GLY A 253 3.25 5.98 -19.01
C GLY A 253 2.59 6.76 -20.16
N GLN A 254 1.49 7.46 -19.88
CA GLN A 254 0.75 8.32 -20.82
C GLN A 254 1.09 9.79 -20.63
#